data_AF-A0A2K3LBJ9-F1
#
_entry.id   AF-A0A2K3LBJ9-F1
#
_cell.length_a   1.000
_cell.length_b   1.000
_cell.length_c   1.000
_cell.angle_alpha   90.00
_cell.angle_beta   90.00
_cell.angle_gamma   90.00
#
_symmetry.space_group_name_H-M   'P 1'
#
loop_
_entity.id
_entity.type
_entity.pdbx_description
1 polymer ?
#
loop_
_entity_poly.entity_id
_entity_poly.type
_entity_poly.pdbx_seq_one_letter_code
_entity_poly.pdbx_strand_id
1 'polypeptide(L)'
;MVAIDFTASNGNPQKSDSLHYIDVSGRLNSYQKAIMEVGEVIQFYDTDKRFPAWGFGGHIHGGAVSHCFNLNGARGVNSEVVGVEGIMDAYSKALKSVTLSGPTLFGPVINTAAQMAAESLSSYNSTKYYVLLIITDGIVTDLQESINAVVNASDLPLSILIVGVGGADFTSMEVLDADNEVLRNSTGRVAARDIVQFVPMREVQKGNISVVQSLLEELPDQFLSFMRSRNIKPLFSHPNA
;
A
#
# COMPACT_ATOMS: atom_id res chain seq x y z
N MET A 1 -3.27 -3.16 5.01
CA MET A 1 -2.91 -1.74 5.23
C MET A 1 -3.00 -1.02 3.90
N VAL A 2 -3.27 0.29 3.89
CA VAL A 2 -3.37 1.09 2.67
C VAL A 2 -2.63 2.42 2.81
N ALA A 3 -1.93 2.83 1.78
CA ALA A 3 -1.25 4.11 1.65
C ALA A 3 -1.65 4.75 0.31
N ILE A 4 -2.20 5.96 0.38
CA ILE A 4 -2.74 6.68 -0.78
C ILE A 4 -1.86 7.89 -1.07
N ASP A 5 -1.49 8.04 -2.33
CA ASP A 5 -0.77 9.21 -2.82
C ASP A 5 -1.66 10.45 -2.79
N PHE A 6 -1.17 11.53 -2.18
CA PHE A 6 -1.80 12.85 -2.11
C PHE A 6 -0.88 13.92 -2.74
N THR A 7 -0.06 13.54 -3.71
CA THR A 7 0.81 14.47 -4.43
C THR A 7 0.05 15.26 -5.49
N ALA A 8 0.57 16.43 -5.85
CA ALA A 8 -0.06 17.41 -6.71
C ALA A 8 -0.10 16.98 -8.19
N SER A 9 0.65 15.95 -8.59
CA SER A 9 0.56 15.33 -9.92
C SER A 9 -0.86 14.83 -10.23
N ASN A 10 -1.61 14.47 -9.19
CA ASN A 10 -3.01 14.03 -9.28
C ASN A 10 -4.00 15.12 -9.72
N GLY A 11 -3.58 16.39 -9.77
CA GLY A 11 -4.45 17.53 -10.08
C GLY A 11 -5.39 17.90 -8.94
N ASN A 12 -6.03 19.08 -9.05
CA ASN A 12 -6.90 19.59 -7.98
C ASN A 12 -8.18 18.71 -7.83
N PRO A 13 -8.45 18.11 -6.66
CA PRO A 13 -9.60 17.22 -6.46
C PRO A 13 -10.98 17.84 -6.74
N GLN A 14 -11.08 19.17 -6.83
CA GLN A 14 -12.30 19.89 -7.18
C GLN A 14 -12.57 19.94 -8.70
N LYS A 15 -11.59 19.56 -9.52
CA LYS A 15 -11.72 19.55 -10.98
C LYS A 15 -11.92 18.14 -11.50
N SER A 16 -12.77 17.99 -12.51
CA SER A 16 -13.15 16.70 -13.09
C SER A 16 -12.02 15.96 -13.82
N ASP A 17 -10.92 16.64 -14.13
CA ASP A 17 -9.72 16.06 -14.73
C ASP A 17 -8.73 15.50 -13.70
N SER A 18 -8.97 15.72 -12.40
CA SER A 18 -8.14 15.15 -11.33
C SER A 18 -8.38 13.66 -11.14
N LEU A 19 -7.32 12.91 -10.84
CA LEU A 19 -7.40 11.51 -10.45
C LEU A 19 -8.09 11.29 -9.09
N HIS A 20 -8.16 12.33 -8.26
CA HIS A 20 -8.88 12.33 -6.98
C HIS A 20 -10.29 12.91 -7.06
N TYR A 21 -10.78 13.28 -8.25
CA TYR A 21 -12.11 13.88 -8.38
C TYR A 21 -13.19 12.97 -7.78
N ILE A 22 -14.00 13.51 -6.86
CA ILE A 22 -15.15 12.81 -6.28
C ILE A 22 -16.38 13.18 -7.11
N ASP A 23 -16.80 12.26 -7.97
CA ASP A 23 -17.91 12.47 -8.90
C ASP A 23 -19.25 12.50 -8.14
N VAL A 24 -20.02 13.57 -8.34
CA VAL A 24 -21.33 13.77 -7.71
C VAL A 24 -22.38 12.73 -8.14
N SER A 25 -22.17 12.06 -9.27
CA SER A 25 -23.02 10.96 -9.75
C SER A 25 -22.73 9.63 -9.05
N GLY A 26 -21.71 9.56 -8.20
CA GLY A 26 -21.28 8.34 -7.51
C GLY A 26 -20.31 7.47 -8.32
N ARG A 27 -19.85 7.93 -9.48
CA ARG A 27 -18.80 7.23 -10.24
C ARG A 27 -17.48 7.26 -9.47
N LEU A 28 -16.90 6.07 -9.24
CA LEU A 28 -15.63 5.95 -8.55
C LEU A 28 -14.47 6.45 -9.43
N ASN A 29 -13.55 7.23 -8.85
CA ASN A 29 -12.26 7.54 -9.47
C ASN A 29 -11.28 6.36 -9.38
N SER A 30 -10.11 6.50 -9.98
CA SER A 30 -9.13 5.41 -10.07
C SER A 30 -8.64 4.92 -8.70
N TYR A 31 -8.44 5.82 -7.73
CA TYR A 31 -8.07 5.45 -6.37
C TYR A 31 -9.19 4.68 -5.67
N GLN A 32 -10.43 5.17 -5.76
CA GLN A 32 -11.60 4.51 -5.20
C GLN A 32 -11.80 3.11 -5.77
N LYS A 33 -11.61 2.94 -7.09
CA LYS A 33 -11.68 1.64 -7.75
C LYS A 33 -10.60 0.69 -7.22
N ALA A 34 -9.35 1.14 -7.14
CA ALA A 34 -8.25 0.32 -6.62
C ALA A 34 -8.48 -0.09 -5.15
N ILE A 35 -8.97 0.81 -4.29
CA ILE A 35 -9.32 0.50 -2.89
C ILE A 35 -10.41 -0.58 -2.85
N MET A 36 -11.47 -0.42 -3.64
CA MET A 36 -12.59 -1.36 -3.68
C MET A 36 -12.15 -2.72 -4.20
N GLU A 37 -11.52 -2.78 -5.37
CA GLU A 37 -11.17 -4.05 -6.01
C GLU A 37 -10.20 -4.88 -5.16
N VAL A 38 -9.14 -4.26 -4.62
CA VAL A 38 -8.17 -4.97 -3.77
C VAL A 38 -8.74 -5.25 -2.37
N GLY A 39 -9.40 -4.24 -1.78
CA GLY A 39 -9.95 -4.33 -0.44
C GLY A 39 -11.06 -5.38 -0.33
N GLU A 40 -11.89 -5.54 -1.37
CA GLU A 40 -12.97 -6.51 -1.38
C GLU A 40 -12.48 -7.95 -1.23
N VAL A 41 -11.28 -8.27 -1.71
CA VAL A 41 -10.73 -9.62 -1.59
C VAL A 41 -9.87 -9.77 -0.34
N ILE A 42 -8.95 -8.83 -0.07
CA ILE A 42 -8.02 -8.97 1.06
C ILE A 42 -8.75 -8.92 2.40
N GLN A 43 -9.88 -8.21 2.51
CA GLN A 43 -10.64 -8.13 3.77
C GLN A 43 -11.19 -9.46 4.30
N PHE A 44 -11.24 -10.52 3.47
CA PHE A 44 -11.67 -11.85 3.92
C PHE A 44 -10.57 -12.59 4.70
N TYR A 45 -9.32 -12.16 4.56
CA TYR A 45 -8.16 -12.73 5.25
C TYR A 45 -7.83 -12.00 6.56
N ASP A 46 -8.53 -10.90 6.85
CA ASP A 46 -8.43 -10.14 8.09
C ASP A 46 -9.67 -10.38 8.96
N THR A 47 -9.47 -10.95 10.15
CA THR A 47 -10.57 -11.32 11.06
C THR A 47 -11.16 -10.12 11.79
N ASP A 48 -10.37 -9.09 12.11
CA ASP A 48 -10.83 -7.90 12.83
C ASP A 48 -11.29 -6.79 11.87
N LYS A 49 -10.89 -6.88 10.59
CA LYS A 49 -11.21 -5.93 9.51
C LYS A 49 -10.82 -4.49 9.87
N ARG A 50 -9.77 -4.32 10.68
CA ARG A 50 -9.21 -3.01 11.03
C ARG A 50 -7.97 -2.76 10.20
N PHE A 51 -8.07 -1.79 9.31
CA PHE A 51 -7.02 -1.49 8.36
C PHE A 51 -6.33 -0.18 8.72
N PRO A 52 -5.01 -0.21 9.00
CA PRO A 52 -4.19 0.98 8.98
C PRO A 52 -4.29 1.68 7.62
N ALA A 53 -4.63 2.97 7.62
CA ALA A 53 -4.89 3.75 6.42
C ALA A 53 -4.14 5.10 6.46
N TRP A 54 -3.21 5.28 5.53
CA TRP A 54 -2.35 6.45 5.43
C TRP A 54 -2.48 7.18 4.10
N GLY A 55 -2.13 8.46 4.12
CA GLY A 55 -1.81 9.25 2.94
C GLY A 55 -0.36 9.72 2.96
N PHE A 56 0.20 10.07 1.80
CA PHE A 56 1.56 10.60 1.69
C PHE A 56 1.69 11.68 0.61
N GLY A 57 2.66 12.58 0.74
CA GLY A 57 2.91 13.66 -0.22
C GLY A 57 1.92 14.83 -0.12
N GLY A 58 1.18 14.92 0.98
CA GLY A 58 0.15 15.93 1.21
C GLY A 58 0.51 16.91 2.33
N HIS A 59 0.04 18.14 2.23
CA HIS A 59 0.19 19.17 3.25
C HIS A 59 -1.05 19.21 4.14
N ILE A 60 -0.89 18.81 5.41
CA ILE A 60 -1.95 18.87 6.42
C ILE A 60 -2.09 20.33 6.89
N HIS A 61 -3.32 20.85 6.99
CA HIS A 61 -3.56 22.23 7.42
C HIS A 61 -2.79 22.59 8.72
N GLY A 62 -1.94 23.61 8.65
CA GLY A 62 -1.14 24.10 9.79
C GLY A 62 0.14 23.30 10.10
N GLY A 63 0.51 22.32 9.27
CA GLY A 63 1.76 21.54 9.40
C GLY A 63 2.70 21.68 8.20
N ALA A 64 3.72 20.85 8.13
CA ALA A 64 4.56 20.68 6.94
C ALA A 64 3.96 19.59 6.00
N VAL A 65 4.56 19.41 4.82
CA VAL A 65 4.26 18.24 3.98
C VAL A 65 4.54 16.96 4.76
N SER A 66 3.56 16.06 4.78
CA SER A 66 3.69 14.75 5.38
C SER A 66 3.74 13.67 4.31
N HIS A 67 4.71 12.78 4.45
CA HIS A 67 4.85 11.58 3.64
C HIS A 67 4.32 10.32 4.33
N CYS A 68 3.65 10.46 5.47
CA CYS A 68 2.87 9.39 6.10
C CYS A 68 1.94 10.01 7.17
N PHE A 69 0.67 10.22 6.83
CA PHE A 69 -0.34 10.75 7.75
C PHE A 69 -1.57 9.86 7.79
N ASN A 70 -2.27 9.81 8.93
CA ASN A 70 -3.45 8.96 9.07
C ASN A 70 -4.63 9.57 8.29
N LEU A 71 -5.27 8.78 7.41
CA LEU A 71 -6.43 9.24 6.64
C LEU A 71 -7.64 9.55 7.54
N ASN A 72 -7.73 8.88 8.68
CA ASN A 72 -8.78 9.13 9.67
C ASN A 72 -8.62 10.47 10.43
N GLY A 73 -7.53 11.21 10.20
CA GLY A 73 -7.23 12.50 10.82
C GLY A 73 -6.76 12.43 12.27
N ALA A 74 -6.54 11.23 12.83
CA ALA A 74 -6.07 11.06 14.20
C ALA A 74 -4.63 11.61 14.38
N ARG A 75 -4.44 12.42 15.41
CA ARG A 75 -3.12 12.93 15.83
C ARG A 75 -2.48 11.92 16.79
N GLY A 76 -1.96 10.82 16.26
CA GLY A 76 -1.35 9.75 17.07
C GLY A 76 -1.10 8.48 16.27
N VAL A 77 -0.87 7.37 16.97
CA VAL A 77 -0.55 6.07 16.36
C VAL A 77 -1.76 5.34 15.78
N ASN A 78 -2.99 5.76 16.11
CA ASN A 78 -4.19 5.09 15.65
C ASN A 78 -4.53 5.46 14.20
N SER A 79 -4.00 4.70 13.25
CA SER A 79 -4.28 4.82 11.82
C SER A 79 -5.42 3.92 11.34
N GLU A 80 -6.01 3.11 12.22
CA GLU A 80 -6.98 2.10 11.83
C GLU A 80 -8.34 2.70 11.46
N VAL A 81 -8.96 2.10 10.46
CA VAL A 81 -10.36 2.28 10.07
C VAL A 81 -11.03 0.92 9.93
N VAL A 82 -12.36 0.87 10.01
CA VAL A 82 -13.11 -0.39 9.98
C VAL A 82 -13.62 -0.67 8.57
N GLY A 83 -13.19 -1.79 8.01
CA GLY A 83 -13.63 -2.25 6.69
C GLY A 83 -13.12 -1.40 5.52
N VAL A 84 -13.44 -1.86 4.30
CA VAL A 84 -13.16 -1.12 3.06
C VAL A 84 -13.95 0.21 3.03
N GLU A 85 -15.17 0.19 3.53
CA GLU A 85 -16.01 1.40 3.66
C GLU A 85 -15.35 2.46 4.54
N GLY A 86 -14.72 2.06 5.66
CA GLY A 86 -13.96 2.97 6.51
C GLY A 86 -12.76 3.60 5.81
N ILE A 87 -12.09 2.87 4.91
CA ILE A 87 -11.00 3.41 4.07
C ILE A 87 -11.57 4.46 3.11
N MET A 88 -12.67 4.14 2.41
CA MET A 88 -13.32 5.02 1.42
C MET A 88 -13.79 6.34 2.06
N ASP A 89 -14.36 6.25 3.26
CA ASP A 89 -14.78 7.40 4.07
C ASP A 89 -13.60 8.26 4.51
N ALA A 90 -12.55 7.64 5.04
CA ALA A 90 -11.35 8.35 5.49
C ALA A 90 -10.64 9.05 4.32
N TYR A 91 -10.50 8.37 3.18
CA TYR A 91 -9.99 8.95 1.94
C TYR A 91 -10.78 10.19 1.52
N SER A 92 -12.11 10.08 1.44
CA SER A 92 -12.98 11.18 1.02
C SER A 92 -12.94 12.38 1.98
N LYS A 93 -12.76 12.12 3.28
CA LYS A 93 -12.58 13.17 4.31
C LYS A 93 -11.19 13.82 4.21
N ALA A 94 -10.13 13.03 4.01
CA ALA A 94 -8.77 13.52 3.87
C ALA A 94 -8.61 14.47 2.68
N LEU A 95 -9.25 14.19 1.54
CA LEU A 95 -9.25 15.08 0.36
C LEU A 95 -9.81 16.49 0.62
N LYS A 96 -10.60 16.67 1.68
CA LYS A 96 -11.17 17.98 2.06
C LYS A 96 -10.26 18.76 3.01
N SER A 97 -9.34 18.08 3.70
CA SER A 97 -8.51 18.65 4.77
C SER A 97 -7.01 18.65 4.46
N VAL A 98 -6.59 17.96 3.40
CA VAL A 98 -5.20 17.87 2.94
C VAL A 98 -5.07 18.59 1.60
N THR A 99 -4.08 19.47 1.50
CA THR A 99 -3.70 20.09 0.23
C THR A 99 -2.67 19.20 -0.46
N LEU A 100 -2.91 18.84 -1.72
CA LEU A 100 -1.97 18.00 -2.46
C LEU A 100 -0.60 18.68 -2.64
N SER A 101 0.50 17.95 -2.50
CA SER A 101 1.84 18.53 -2.52
C SER A 101 2.88 17.58 -3.15
N GLY A 102 4.07 17.44 -2.58
CA GLY A 102 5.08 16.52 -3.07
C GLY A 102 6.38 16.66 -2.29
N PRO A 103 7.41 15.86 -2.62
CA PRO A 103 7.46 14.87 -3.70
C PRO A 103 6.75 13.53 -3.42
N THR A 104 6.80 12.60 -4.38
CA THR A 104 6.27 11.22 -4.25
C THR A 104 7.31 10.32 -3.58
N LEU A 105 7.13 9.99 -2.30
CA LEU A 105 8.09 9.22 -1.50
C LEU A 105 7.41 8.02 -0.82
N PHE A 106 7.84 6.80 -1.16
CA PHE A 106 7.29 5.58 -0.55
C PHE A 106 8.03 5.16 0.73
N GLY A 107 9.32 5.51 0.86
CA GLY A 107 10.15 5.14 2.01
C GLY A 107 9.44 5.34 3.37
N PRO A 108 8.83 6.51 3.65
CA PRO A 108 8.12 6.74 4.91
C PRO A 108 6.97 5.75 5.18
N VAL A 109 6.07 5.52 4.21
CA VAL A 109 4.94 4.58 4.40
C VAL A 109 5.40 3.11 4.48
N ILE A 110 6.43 2.73 3.70
CA ILE A 110 7.02 1.39 3.77
C ILE A 110 7.67 1.16 5.14
N ASN A 111 8.42 2.14 5.65
CA ASN A 111 9.06 2.05 6.96
C ASN A 111 8.02 1.99 8.10
N THR A 112 6.92 2.75 8.01
CA THR A 112 5.82 2.66 8.98
C THR A 112 5.17 1.27 8.97
N ALA A 113 4.88 0.72 7.79
CA ALA A 113 4.36 -0.64 7.66
C ALA A 113 5.34 -1.70 8.18
N ALA A 114 6.63 -1.56 7.88
CA ALA A 114 7.69 -2.43 8.37
C ALA A 114 7.78 -2.39 9.91
N GLN A 115 7.68 -1.21 10.52
CA GLN A 115 7.66 -1.09 11.97
C GLN A 115 6.47 -1.86 12.59
N MET A 116 5.27 -1.70 12.05
CA MET A 116 4.10 -2.44 12.52
C MET A 116 4.27 -3.96 12.37
N ALA A 117 4.83 -4.41 11.24
CA ALA A 117 5.11 -5.82 11.00
C ALA A 117 6.16 -6.38 11.99
N ALA A 118 7.19 -5.59 12.30
CA ALA A 118 8.23 -5.96 13.27
C ALA A 118 7.71 -6.03 14.71
N GLU A 119 6.90 -5.07 15.13
CA GLU A 119 6.26 -5.05 16.46
C GLU A 119 5.34 -6.27 16.65
N SER A 120 4.60 -6.64 15.60
CA SER A 120 3.78 -7.87 15.61
C SER A 120 4.62 -9.13 15.83
N LEU A 121 5.80 -9.26 15.23
CA LEU A 121 6.67 -10.42 15.47
C LEU A 121 7.12 -10.56 16.93
N SER A 122 7.30 -9.44 17.63
CA SER A 122 7.73 -9.44 19.03
C SER A 122 6.61 -9.75 20.03
N SER A 123 5.36 -9.68 19.59
CA SER A 123 4.18 -9.91 20.42
C SER A 123 3.91 -11.42 20.54
N TYR A 124 3.93 -11.96 21.77
CA TYR A 124 3.57 -13.35 22.03
C TYR A 124 2.20 -13.68 21.39
N ASN A 125 2.15 -14.73 20.57
CA ASN A 125 0.96 -15.23 19.84
C ASN A 125 0.46 -14.43 18.62
N SER A 126 1.16 -13.39 18.14
CA SER A 126 0.76 -12.75 16.88
C SER A 126 1.37 -13.46 15.67
N THR A 127 0.53 -14.06 14.84
CA THR A 127 0.89 -14.64 13.53
C THR A 127 0.42 -13.76 12.38
N LYS A 128 0.30 -12.44 12.60
CA LYS A 128 -0.15 -11.51 11.55
C LYS A 128 0.90 -11.42 10.44
N TYR A 129 0.45 -11.66 9.22
CA TYR A 129 1.16 -11.30 7.99
C TYR A 129 0.47 -10.08 7.38
N TYR A 130 1.26 -9.08 7.04
CA TYR A 130 0.75 -7.79 6.60
C TYR A 130 0.85 -7.67 5.09
N VAL A 131 -0.16 -7.04 4.48
CA VAL A 131 -0.13 -6.60 3.10
C VAL A 131 -0.33 -5.08 3.09
N LEU A 132 0.63 -4.35 2.52
CA LEU A 132 0.55 -2.91 2.30
C LEU A 132 0.14 -2.64 0.85
N LEU A 133 -1.03 -2.05 0.64
CA LEU A 133 -1.42 -1.51 -0.67
C LEU A 133 -0.99 -0.04 -0.79
N ILE A 134 -0.11 0.28 -1.74
CA ILE A 134 0.26 1.64 -2.13
C ILE A 134 -0.45 1.97 -3.44
N ILE A 135 -1.18 3.08 -3.50
CA ILE A 135 -1.83 3.56 -4.73
C ILE A 135 -1.23 4.92 -5.09
N THR A 136 -0.75 5.08 -6.32
CA THR A 136 0.00 6.27 -6.77
C THR A 136 -0.26 6.56 -8.25
N ASP A 137 -0.16 7.83 -8.66
CA ASP A 137 -0.29 8.24 -10.07
C ASP A 137 1.02 8.28 -10.86
N GLY A 138 2.15 8.04 -10.19
CA GLY A 138 3.43 7.74 -10.84
C GLY A 138 4.57 8.70 -10.54
N ILE A 139 5.77 8.18 -10.78
CA ILE A 139 7.10 8.77 -10.55
C ILE A 139 7.47 8.88 -9.06
N VAL A 140 8.03 7.80 -8.52
CA VAL A 140 8.75 7.83 -7.24
C VAL A 140 9.95 8.77 -7.39
N THR A 141 9.99 9.82 -6.58
CA THR A 141 11.08 10.82 -6.64
C THR A 141 12.38 10.29 -6.04
N ASP A 142 12.28 9.43 -5.03
CA ASP A 142 13.43 8.82 -4.36
C ASP A 142 13.38 7.29 -4.45
N LEU A 143 13.76 6.77 -5.61
CA LEU A 143 13.75 5.34 -5.89
C LEU A 143 14.75 4.60 -4.99
N GLN A 144 15.94 5.15 -4.73
CA GLN A 144 16.95 4.48 -3.92
C GLN A 144 16.51 4.36 -2.45
N GLU A 145 15.90 5.39 -1.86
CA GLU A 145 15.34 5.26 -0.51
C GLU A 145 14.15 4.29 -0.45
N SER A 146 13.36 4.22 -1.51
CA SER A 146 12.29 3.23 -1.62
C SER A 146 12.86 1.80 -1.68
N ILE A 147 13.92 1.57 -2.46
CA ILE A 147 14.66 0.30 -2.50
C ILE A 147 15.25 -0.02 -1.13
N ASN A 148 15.85 0.96 -0.44
CA ASN A 148 16.40 0.76 0.90
C ASN A 148 15.31 0.29 1.87
N ALA A 149 14.13 0.91 1.84
CA ALA A 149 12.99 0.55 2.68
C ALA A 149 12.47 -0.87 2.37
N VAL A 150 12.33 -1.22 1.08
CA VAL A 150 11.91 -2.56 0.65
C VAL A 150 12.90 -3.64 1.10
N VAL A 151 14.20 -3.45 0.84
CA VAL A 151 15.24 -4.41 1.25
C VAL A 151 15.26 -4.57 2.77
N ASN A 152 15.10 -3.48 3.53
CA ASN A 152 15.05 -3.54 4.98
C ASN A 152 13.81 -4.27 5.51
N ALA A 153 12.67 -4.15 4.81
CA ALA A 153 11.42 -4.81 5.16
C ALA A 153 11.37 -6.30 4.75
N SER A 154 12.24 -6.76 3.84
CA SER A 154 12.18 -8.11 3.25
C SER A 154 12.22 -9.28 4.26
N ASP A 155 12.79 -9.08 5.44
CA ASP A 155 12.86 -10.09 6.52
C ASP A 155 11.64 -10.13 7.45
N LEU A 156 10.67 -9.23 7.26
CA LEU A 156 9.48 -9.05 8.09
C LEU A 156 8.25 -9.76 7.47
N PRO A 157 7.17 -10.01 8.22
CA PRO A 157 5.94 -10.60 7.69
C PRO A 157 5.12 -9.56 6.91
N LEU A 158 5.66 -9.08 5.79
CA LEU A 158 5.12 -7.98 4.99
C LEU A 158 5.25 -8.26 3.49
N SER A 159 4.17 -8.04 2.75
CA SER A 159 4.16 -7.85 1.29
C SER A 159 3.67 -6.44 0.96
N ILE A 160 4.08 -5.92 -0.19
CA ILE A 160 3.78 -4.58 -0.69
C ILE A 160 3.19 -4.71 -2.09
N LEU A 161 1.94 -4.27 -2.24
CA LEU A 161 1.27 -4.16 -3.51
C LEU A 161 1.30 -2.70 -3.95
N ILE A 162 1.75 -2.41 -5.17
CA ILE A 162 1.78 -1.07 -5.74
C ILE A 162 0.83 -1.03 -6.93
N VAL A 163 -0.18 -0.16 -6.86
CA VAL A 163 -1.14 0.07 -7.94
C VAL A 163 -0.89 1.43 -8.58
N GLY A 164 -0.49 1.43 -9.84
CA GLY A 164 -0.30 2.63 -10.64
C GLY A 164 -1.62 3.09 -11.27
N VAL A 165 -2.08 4.29 -10.95
CA VAL A 165 -3.28 4.89 -11.55
C VAL A 165 -2.93 6.01 -12.53
N GLY A 166 -3.82 6.28 -13.48
CA GLY A 166 -3.57 7.34 -14.47
C GLY A 166 -2.62 6.91 -15.60
N GLY A 167 -1.96 7.90 -16.20
CA GLY A 167 -1.25 7.76 -17.48
C GLY A 167 0.25 7.98 -17.42
N ALA A 168 0.86 8.05 -16.23
CA ALA A 168 2.28 8.30 -16.08
C ALA A 168 3.17 7.14 -16.56
N ASP A 169 4.48 7.41 -16.55
CA ASP A 169 5.52 6.41 -16.71
C ASP A 169 5.73 5.67 -15.38
N PHE A 170 5.66 4.34 -15.44
CA PHE A 170 5.79 3.44 -14.29
C PHE A 170 7.07 2.62 -14.33
N THR A 171 8.05 2.96 -15.18
CA THR A 171 9.33 2.25 -15.29
C THR A 171 10.02 2.07 -13.92
N SER A 172 9.96 3.07 -13.03
CA SER A 172 10.54 2.95 -11.68
C SER A 172 9.84 1.93 -10.78
N MET A 173 8.56 1.64 -11.03
CA MET A 173 7.79 0.66 -10.28
C MET A 173 8.10 -0.75 -10.76
N GLU A 174 8.35 -0.95 -12.06
CA GLU A 174 8.86 -2.22 -12.60
C GLU A 174 10.23 -2.58 -12.02
N VAL A 175 11.07 -1.59 -11.68
CA VAL A 175 12.32 -1.82 -10.94
C VAL A 175 12.06 -2.31 -9.52
N LEU A 176 11.05 -1.76 -8.83
CA LEU A 176 10.70 -2.17 -7.47
C LEU A 176 10.07 -3.57 -7.42
N ASP A 177 9.40 -3.99 -8.49
CA ASP A 177 8.76 -5.30 -8.65
C ASP A 177 9.76 -6.46 -8.57
N ALA A 178 11.03 -6.21 -8.89
CA ALA A 178 12.13 -7.16 -8.67
C ALA A 178 12.05 -8.53 -9.38
N ASP A 179 11.05 -8.77 -10.25
CA ASP A 179 10.92 -9.97 -11.09
C ASP A 179 12.19 -10.37 -11.85
N ASN A 180 12.90 -9.36 -12.36
CA ASN A 180 14.08 -9.55 -13.21
C ASN A 180 15.40 -9.46 -12.45
N GLU A 181 15.45 -8.70 -11.35
CA GLU A 181 16.67 -8.39 -10.62
C GLU A 181 16.42 -8.26 -9.12
N VAL A 182 17.27 -8.91 -8.32
CA VAL A 182 17.15 -8.84 -6.86
C VAL A 182 17.58 -7.46 -6.35
N LEU A 183 16.68 -6.82 -5.60
CA LEU A 183 16.92 -5.49 -5.03
C LEU A 183 18.14 -5.47 -4.09
N ARG A 184 18.97 -4.42 -4.25
CA ARG A 184 20.09 -4.09 -3.37
C ARG A 184 19.95 -2.69 -2.80
N ASN A 185 20.10 -2.58 -1.48
CA ASN A 185 20.12 -1.28 -0.83
C ASN A 185 21.48 -0.56 -1.02
N SER A 186 21.56 0.68 -0.57
CA SER A 186 22.75 1.53 -0.64
C SER A 186 23.99 0.96 0.09
N THR A 187 23.81 0.05 1.04
CA THR A 187 24.91 -0.62 1.75
C THR A 187 25.36 -1.92 1.09
N GLY A 188 24.75 -2.29 -0.06
CA GLY A 188 25.04 -3.51 -0.80
C GLY A 188 24.34 -4.77 -0.28
N ARG A 189 23.46 -4.65 0.73
CA ARG A 189 22.63 -5.76 1.23
C ARG A 189 21.56 -6.08 0.19
N VAL A 190 21.35 -7.37 -0.03
CA VAL A 190 20.35 -7.92 -0.94
C VAL A 190 19.05 -8.18 -0.18
N ALA A 191 17.90 -7.98 -0.81
CA ALA A 191 16.61 -8.40 -0.25
C ALA A 191 16.61 -9.90 0.09
N ALA A 192 16.06 -10.27 1.25
CA ALA A 192 16.01 -11.66 1.71
C ALA A 192 15.04 -12.53 0.90
N ARG A 193 14.02 -11.89 0.34
CA ARG A 193 12.99 -12.46 -0.52
C ARG A 193 12.33 -11.31 -1.29
N ASP A 194 11.63 -11.66 -2.35
CA ASP A 194 10.73 -10.73 -3.00
C ASP A 194 9.48 -10.47 -2.15
N ILE A 195 9.07 -9.21 -2.10
CA ILE A 195 7.95 -8.71 -1.31
C ILE A 195 7.10 -7.68 -2.05
N VAL A 196 7.46 -7.27 -3.27
CA VAL A 196 6.76 -6.22 -4.01
C VAL A 196 5.98 -6.88 -5.15
N GLN A 197 4.79 -6.35 -5.43
CA GLN A 197 4.09 -6.61 -6.69
C GLN A 197 3.60 -5.27 -7.24
N PHE A 198 3.92 -4.96 -8.50
CA PHE A 198 3.41 -3.79 -9.20
C PHE A 198 2.35 -4.16 -10.25
N VAL A 199 1.26 -3.40 -10.30
CA VAL A 199 0.25 -3.49 -11.36
C VAL A 199 -0.22 -2.11 -11.81
N PRO A 200 -0.12 -1.76 -13.10
CA PRO A 200 -0.72 -0.55 -13.65
C PRO A 200 -2.23 -0.74 -13.93
N MET A 201 -3.08 0.03 -13.27
CA MET A 201 -4.55 -0.05 -13.35
C MET A 201 -5.09 0.08 -14.80
N ARG A 202 -4.36 0.77 -15.68
CA ARG A 202 -4.72 0.95 -17.10
C ARG A 202 -4.75 -0.34 -17.90
N GLU A 203 -3.97 -1.35 -17.50
CA GLU A 203 -3.92 -2.64 -18.20
C GLU A 203 -5.11 -3.52 -17.86
N VAL A 204 -5.64 -3.35 -16.66
CA VAL A 204 -6.83 -4.05 -16.19
C VAL A 204 -8.09 -3.46 -16.83
N GLN A 205 -8.20 -2.14 -16.92
CA GLN A 205 -9.36 -1.51 -17.55
C GLN A 205 -9.51 -1.84 -19.05
N LYS A 206 -8.42 -2.31 -19.71
CA LYS A 206 -8.46 -2.81 -21.09
C LYS A 206 -9.03 -4.22 -21.22
N GLY A 207 -9.40 -4.87 -20.11
CA GLY A 207 -10.03 -6.20 -20.09
C GLY A 207 -9.03 -7.35 -20.26
N ASN A 208 -7.73 -7.09 -20.06
CA ASN A 208 -6.70 -8.11 -20.24
C ASN A 208 -6.60 -9.07 -19.03
N ILE A 209 -6.70 -8.56 -17.80
CA ILE A 209 -6.63 -9.34 -16.54
C ILE A 209 -7.40 -8.57 -15.43
N SER A 210 -7.95 -9.26 -14.42
CA SER A 210 -8.48 -8.61 -13.20
C SER A 210 -7.32 -8.08 -12.33
N VAL A 211 -7.40 -6.85 -11.79
CA VAL A 211 -6.33 -6.24 -10.95
C VAL A 211 -6.03 -7.16 -9.79
N VAL A 212 -7.10 -7.69 -9.20
CA VAL A 212 -7.06 -8.62 -8.10
C VAL A 212 -6.33 -9.90 -8.48
N GLN A 213 -6.55 -10.42 -9.68
CA GLN A 213 -5.88 -11.66 -10.09
C GLN A 213 -4.38 -11.45 -10.23
N SER A 214 -3.95 -10.38 -10.91
CA SER A 214 -2.52 -10.05 -11.04
C SER A 214 -1.87 -9.72 -9.68
N LEU A 215 -2.54 -8.93 -8.83
CA LEU A 215 -1.99 -8.53 -7.53
C LEU A 215 -1.93 -9.66 -6.51
N LEU A 216 -2.87 -10.62 -6.57
CA LEU A 216 -2.92 -11.73 -5.62
C LEU A 216 -2.19 -12.98 -6.11
N GLU A 217 -1.65 -12.98 -7.34
CA GLU A 217 -0.95 -14.13 -7.91
C GLU A 217 0.28 -14.49 -7.07
N GLU A 218 1.07 -13.50 -6.66
CA GLU A 218 2.32 -13.73 -5.94
C GLU A 218 2.21 -13.73 -4.42
N LEU A 219 1.17 -13.10 -3.85
CA LEU A 219 1.03 -12.98 -2.39
C LEU A 219 1.10 -14.34 -1.65
N PRO A 220 0.47 -15.43 -2.13
CA PRO A 220 0.61 -16.73 -1.49
C PRO A 220 2.06 -17.22 -1.44
N ASP A 221 2.83 -17.03 -2.51
CA ASP A 221 4.23 -17.46 -2.59
C ASP A 221 5.14 -16.57 -1.73
N GLN A 222 4.92 -15.25 -1.72
CA GLN A 222 5.61 -14.32 -0.83
C GLN A 222 5.33 -14.65 0.65
N PHE A 223 4.09 -15.00 0.99
CA PHE A 223 3.69 -15.46 2.32
C PHE A 223 4.41 -16.77 2.70
N LEU A 224 4.34 -17.78 1.82
CA LEU A 224 4.97 -19.08 2.08
C LEU A 224 6.49 -18.99 2.17
N SER A 225 7.11 -18.13 1.35
CA SER A 225 8.55 -17.84 1.39
C SER A 225 8.96 -17.33 2.79
N PHE A 226 8.21 -16.37 3.34
CA PHE A 226 8.43 -15.88 4.70
C PHE A 226 8.21 -16.98 5.76
N MET A 227 7.12 -17.74 5.68
CA MET A 227 6.82 -18.77 6.68
C MET A 227 7.89 -19.87 6.69
N ARG A 228 8.37 -20.29 5.51
CA ARG A 228 9.45 -21.28 5.36
C ARG A 228 10.78 -20.76 5.89
N SER A 229 11.16 -19.51 5.58
CA SER A 229 12.44 -18.93 6.05
C SER A 229 12.52 -18.81 7.57
N ARG A 230 11.36 -18.68 8.24
CA ARG A 230 11.25 -18.63 9.72
C ARG A 230 10.89 -19.97 10.37
N ASN A 231 10.75 -21.05 9.59
CA ASN A 231 10.33 -22.38 10.07
C ASN A 231 9.01 -22.34 10.86
N ILE A 232 8.10 -21.44 10.47
CA ILE A 232 6.75 -21.33 11.06
C ILE A 232 5.87 -22.40 10.43
N LYS A 233 5.25 -23.23 11.26
CA LYS A 233 4.36 -24.31 10.81
C LYS A 233 2.89 -23.90 10.97
N PRO A 234 1.99 -24.37 10.08
CA PRO A 234 0.56 -24.18 10.28
C PRO A 234 0.13 -24.72 11.64
N LEU A 235 -0.68 -23.94 12.36
CA LEU A 235 -1.34 -24.44 13.56
C LEU A 235 -2.37 -25.49 13.12
N PHE A 236 -2.38 -26.66 13.74
CA PHE A 236 -3.41 -27.66 13.48
C PHE A 236 -4.76 -27.07 13.88
N SER A 237 -5.67 -26.92 12.92
CA SER A 237 -7.07 -26.66 13.24
C SER A 237 -7.60 -27.87 13.99
N HIS A 238 -7.94 -27.72 15.27
CA HIS A 238 -8.74 -28.74 15.93
C HIS A 238 -10.09 -28.81 15.22
N PRO A 239 -10.47 -29.94 14.62
CA PRO A 239 -11.81 -30.10 14.10
C PRO A 239 -12.73 -30.16 15.32
N ASN A 240 -13.63 -29.19 15.44
CA ASN A 240 -14.66 -28.96 16.48
C ASN A 240 -14.33 -27.80 17.44
N ALA A 241 -14.75 -26.61 17.04
CA ALA A 241 -15.27 -25.57 17.94
C ALA A 241 -16.47 -24.92 17.24
#